data_AF-A0A955QXE3-F1
#
_entry.id   AF-A0A955QXE3-F1
#
_cell.length_a   1.000
_cell.length_b   1.000
_cell.length_c   1.000
_cell.angle_alpha   90.00
_cell.angle_beta   90.00
_cell.angle_gamma   90.00
#
_symmetry.space_group_name_H-M   'P 1'
#
loop_
_entity.id
_entity.type
_entity.pdbx_description
1 polymer ?
#
loop_
_entity_poly.entity_id
_entity_poly.type
_entity_poly.pdbx_seq_one_letter_code
_entity_poly.pdbx_strand_id
1 'polypeptide(L)'
;MSILPFRELKSGTDYWVEDHVLPNALEIAQRCISIPTWTLGSPWRAEPWPGMRAPNALTTEELAQIERCVKTRLGISAIRPQNHNDMGLSGHNHIQIVGGSEGVARPHVDSASICDYAAVLFL
;
A
#
# COMPACT_ATOMS: atom_id res chain seq x y z
N MET A 1 -16.16 22.25 11.49
CA MET A 1 -15.72 20.93 11.00
C MET A 1 -16.56 19.89 11.70
N SER A 2 -17.35 19.09 10.96
CA SER A 2 -18.04 17.94 11.54
C SER A 2 -17.03 16.83 11.78
N ILE A 3 -16.92 16.38 13.04
CA ILE A 3 -16.15 15.18 13.38
C ILE A 3 -16.80 14.02 12.64
N LEU A 4 -16.06 13.33 11.77
CA LEU A 4 -16.57 12.12 11.12
C LEU A 4 -16.83 11.08 12.21
N PRO A 5 -18.05 10.53 12.30
CA PRO A 5 -18.36 9.54 13.32
C PRO A 5 -17.50 8.30 13.05
N PHE A 6 -16.74 7.88 14.06
CA PHE A 6 -16.02 6.62 14.00
C PHE A 6 -17.03 5.48 13.88
N ARG A 7 -16.77 4.55 12.96
CA ARG A 7 -17.40 3.24 12.94
C ARG A 7 -16.34 2.19 12.68
N GLU A 8 -16.56 1.00 13.22
CA GLU A 8 -15.72 -0.15 12.93
C GLU A 8 -15.83 -0.53 11.45
N LEU A 9 -14.70 -0.97 10.87
CA LEU A 9 -14.63 -1.44 9.49
C LEU A 9 -15.19 -2.86 9.40
N LYS A 10 -15.97 -3.12 8.36
CA LYS A 10 -16.61 -4.40 8.09
C LYS A 10 -15.87 -5.15 6.98
N SER A 11 -15.47 -6.38 7.28
CA SER A 11 -14.91 -7.28 6.28
C SER A 11 -15.93 -7.55 5.17
N GLY A 12 -15.49 -7.56 3.92
CA GLY A 12 -16.34 -7.75 2.75
C GLY A 12 -17.10 -6.50 2.28
N THR A 13 -16.96 -5.37 2.98
CA THR A 13 -17.59 -4.09 2.62
C THR A 13 -16.58 -2.94 2.60
N ASP A 14 -15.81 -2.80 3.68
CA ASP A 14 -14.81 -1.73 3.82
C ASP A 14 -13.39 -2.22 3.54
N TYR A 15 -13.14 -3.50 3.79
CA TYR A 15 -11.86 -4.15 3.50
C TYR A 15 -12.06 -5.63 3.13
N TRP A 16 -11.07 -6.19 2.46
CA TRP A 16 -11.00 -7.60 2.09
C TRP A 16 -9.61 -8.12 2.44
N VAL A 17 -9.53 -9.41 2.77
CA VAL A 17 -8.26 -10.14 2.96
C VAL A 17 -8.22 -11.25 1.92
N GLU A 18 -7.11 -11.37 1.22
CA GLU A 18 -6.86 -12.41 0.22
C GLU A 18 -5.55 -13.10 0.55
N ASP A 19 -5.62 -14.37 0.90
CA ASP A 19 -4.43 -15.18 1.15
C ASP A 19 -3.84 -15.66 -0.19
N HIS A 20 -2.51 -15.78 -0.23
CA HIS A 20 -1.79 -16.32 -1.40
C HIS A 20 -2.07 -15.59 -2.72
N VAL A 21 -2.38 -14.28 -2.67
CA VAL A 21 -2.70 -13.47 -3.85
C VAL A 21 -1.59 -13.46 -4.91
N LEU A 22 -0.33 -13.63 -4.47
CA LEU A 22 0.84 -13.82 -5.31
C LEU A 22 1.50 -15.17 -4.98
N PRO A 23 1.66 -16.08 -5.96
CA PRO A 23 2.21 -17.42 -5.71
C PRO A 23 3.71 -17.41 -5.39
N ASN A 24 4.42 -16.34 -5.75
CA ASN A 24 5.87 -16.19 -5.62
C ASN A 24 6.26 -15.19 -4.52
N ALA A 25 5.46 -15.04 -3.46
CA ALA A 25 5.66 -14.05 -2.39
C ALA A 25 7.09 -14.04 -1.81
N LEU A 26 7.68 -15.22 -1.57
CA LEU A 26 9.06 -15.32 -1.06
C LEU A 26 10.10 -14.76 -2.04
N GLU A 27 9.96 -15.04 -3.33
CA GLU A 27 10.85 -14.52 -4.37
C GLU A 27 10.74 -12.98 -4.44
N ILE A 28 9.52 -12.46 -4.36
CA ILE A 28 9.26 -11.01 -4.32
C ILE A 28 9.95 -10.40 -3.10
N ALA A 29 9.79 -10.99 -1.92
CA ALA A 29 10.42 -10.52 -0.69
C ALA A 29 11.95 -10.49 -0.82
N GLN A 30 12.55 -11.57 -1.33
CA GLN A 30 13.99 -11.67 -1.55
C GLN A 30 14.50 -10.61 -2.53
N ARG A 31 13.79 -10.41 -3.64
CA ARG A 31 14.11 -9.37 -4.63
C ARG A 31 14.03 -7.98 -4.02
N CYS A 32 13.00 -7.70 -3.23
CA CYS A 32 12.81 -6.41 -2.58
C CYS A 32 13.87 -6.14 -1.52
N ILE A 33 14.21 -7.12 -0.68
CA ILE A 33 15.26 -6.99 0.34
C ILE A 33 16.63 -6.75 -0.28
N SER A 34 16.86 -7.30 -1.48
CA SER A 34 18.12 -7.14 -2.23
C SER A 34 18.28 -5.74 -2.85
N ILE A 35 17.30 -4.85 -2.72
CA ILE A 35 17.42 -3.47 -3.21
C ILE A 35 18.56 -2.76 -2.46
N PRO A 36 19.53 -2.17 -3.18
CA PRO A 36 20.72 -1.59 -2.55
C PRO A 36 20.45 -0.23 -1.90
N THR A 37 19.40 0.47 -2.32
CA THR A 37 19.13 1.86 -1.92
C THR A 37 17.72 2.00 -1.36
N TRP A 38 17.65 2.53 -0.15
CA TRP A 38 16.40 2.72 0.58
C TRP A 38 16.20 4.19 0.96
N THR A 39 14.97 4.66 0.85
CA THR A 39 14.55 5.96 1.38
C THR A 39 14.14 5.79 2.83
N LEU A 40 14.85 6.47 3.72
CA LEU A 40 14.64 6.38 5.16
C LEU A 40 13.40 7.17 5.60
N GLY A 41 12.60 6.55 6.46
CA GLY A 41 11.48 7.14 7.19
C GLY A 41 11.79 7.27 8.69
N SER A 42 10.75 7.42 9.51
CA SER A 42 10.86 7.48 10.98
C SER A 42 11.26 6.11 11.57
N PRO A 43 12.15 6.05 12.58
CA PRO A 43 12.75 7.16 13.33
C PRO A 43 14.04 7.74 12.73
N TRP A 44 14.53 7.15 11.63
CA TRP A 44 15.80 7.53 11.00
C TRP A 44 15.79 8.94 10.40
N ARG A 45 14.63 9.39 9.93
CA ARG A 45 14.34 10.73 9.41
C ARG A 45 12.99 11.22 9.94
N ALA A 46 12.80 12.54 9.96
CA ALA A 46 11.55 13.18 10.38
C ALA A 46 10.47 13.11 9.29
N GLU A 47 10.18 11.90 8.82
CA GLU A 47 9.20 11.61 7.77
C GLU A 47 7.91 11.04 8.36
N PRO A 48 6.76 11.21 7.69
CA PRO A 48 5.47 10.74 8.18
C PRO A 48 5.28 9.21 8.09
N TRP A 49 6.11 8.49 7.32
CA TRP A 49 6.10 7.03 7.21
C TRP A 49 7.22 6.38 8.04
N PRO A 50 7.01 5.16 8.59
CA PRO A 50 8.03 4.48 9.39
C PRO A 50 9.05 3.67 8.56
N GLY A 51 10.14 3.26 9.19
CA GLY A 51 11.13 2.35 8.65
C GLY A 51 11.82 2.88 7.40
N MET A 52 11.89 2.06 6.36
CA MET A 52 12.51 2.43 5.10
C MET A 52 11.75 1.84 3.92
N ARG A 53 11.74 2.55 2.78
CA ARG A 53 11.01 2.13 1.59
C ARG A 53 11.82 2.23 0.31
N ALA A 54 11.47 1.43 -0.68
CA ALA A 54 12.02 1.49 -2.03
C ALA A 54 10.90 1.33 -3.08
N PRO A 55 11.01 2.01 -4.24
CA PRO A 55 10.04 1.90 -5.32
C PRO A 55 10.17 0.58 -6.09
N ASN A 56 9.20 0.31 -6.97
CA ASN A 56 9.21 -0.79 -7.93
C ASN A 56 9.28 -2.18 -7.28
N ALA A 57 8.51 -2.39 -6.22
CA ALA A 57 8.50 -3.67 -5.48
C ALA A 57 7.99 -4.85 -6.33
N LEU A 58 6.86 -4.65 -6.99
CA LEU A 58 6.20 -5.62 -7.86
C LEU A 58 6.52 -5.35 -9.33
N THR A 59 6.59 -6.42 -10.13
CA THR A 59 6.61 -6.32 -11.59
C THR A 59 5.25 -5.91 -12.15
N THR A 60 5.19 -5.60 -13.44
CA THR A 60 3.93 -5.29 -14.13
C THR A 60 2.91 -6.42 -14.03
N GLU A 61 3.36 -7.68 -14.15
CA GLU A 61 2.52 -8.87 -14.08
C GLU A 61 1.99 -9.11 -12.68
N GLU A 62 2.84 -8.94 -11.67
CA GLU A 62 2.47 -9.04 -10.26
C GLU A 62 1.47 -7.93 -9.88
N LEU A 63 1.70 -6.68 -10.34
CA LEU A 63 0.73 -5.60 -10.17
C LEU A 63 -0.60 -5.90 -10.86
N ALA A 64 -0.58 -6.43 -12.08
CA ALA A 64 -1.80 -6.78 -12.81
C ALA A 64 -2.62 -7.87 -12.09
N GLN A 65 -1.96 -8.79 -11.39
CA GLN A 65 -2.61 -9.79 -10.54
C GLN A 65 -3.29 -9.13 -9.34
N ILE A 66 -2.62 -8.21 -8.64
CA ILE A 66 -3.21 -7.45 -7.53
C ILE A 66 -4.39 -6.61 -8.01
N GLU A 67 -4.24 -5.89 -9.13
CA GLU A 67 -5.30 -5.09 -9.70
C GLU A 67 -6.53 -5.94 -10.06
N ARG A 68 -6.32 -7.14 -10.61
CA ARG A 68 -7.42 -8.08 -10.90
C ARG A 68 -8.14 -8.49 -9.63
N CYS A 69 -7.41 -8.83 -8.57
CA CYS A 69 -7.98 -9.17 -7.27
C CYS A 69 -8.84 -8.02 -6.72
N VAL A 70 -8.30 -6.80 -6.71
CA VAL A 70 -9.00 -5.60 -6.22
C VAL A 70 -10.28 -5.36 -7.04
N LYS A 71 -10.21 -5.41 -8.37
CA LYS A 71 -11.38 -5.25 -9.25
C LYS A 71 -12.46 -6.28 -8.97
N THR A 72 -12.09 -7.55 -8.83
CA THR A 72 -13.04 -8.63 -8.53
C THR A 72 -13.72 -8.42 -7.18
N ARG A 73 -12.97 -8.05 -6.13
CA ARG A 73 -13.53 -7.83 -4.79
C ARG A 73 -14.46 -6.61 -4.73
N LEU A 74 -14.12 -5.55 -5.45
CA LEU A 74 -14.93 -4.33 -5.52
C LEU A 74 -16.08 -4.40 -6.55
N GLY A 75 -16.10 -5.41 -7.43
CA GLY A 75 -17.09 -5.51 -8.50
C GLY A 75 -16.97 -4.40 -9.55
N ILE A 76 -15.77 -3.85 -9.77
CA ILE A 76 -15.50 -2.75 -10.71
C ILE A 76 -14.71 -3.24 -11.92
N SER A 77 -14.88 -2.57 -13.06
CA SER A 77 -14.18 -2.92 -14.32
C SER A 77 -12.81 -2.26 -14.48
N ALA A 78 -12.59 -1.12 -13.81
CA ALA A 78 -11.36 -0.33 -13.95
C ALA A 78 -11.05 0.45 -12.67
N ILE A 79 -9.75 0.60 -12.37
CA ILE A 79 -9.24 1.60 -11.43
C ILE A 79 -8.74 2.78 -12.27
N ARG A 80 -9.02 4.00 -11.82
CA ARG A 80 -8.64 5.24 -12.51
C ARG A 80 -7.91 6.15 -11.52
N PRO A 81 -6.83 6.83 -11.93
CA PRO A 81 -6.28 7.94 -11.14
C PRO A 81 -7.36 8.99 -10.90
N GLN A 82 -7.43 9.56 -9.69
CA GLN A 82 -8.35 10.65 -9.39
C GLN A 82 -7.99 11.92 -10.19
N ASN A 83 -6.70 12.13 -10.47
CA ASN A 83 -6.18 13.21 -11.30
C ASN A 83 -4.88 12.79 -12.00
N HIS A 84 -4.59 13.32 -13.18
CA HIS A 84 -3.32 13.09 -13.89
C HIS A 84 -2.11 13.73 -13.16
N ASN A 85 -2.32 14.84 -12.45
CA ASN A 85 -1.24 15.53 -11.74
C ASN A 85 -0.81 14.82 -10.45
N ASP A 86 -1.65 13.94 -9.90
CA ASP A 86 -1.37 13.24 -8.64
C ASP A 86 -0.70 11.88 -8.85
N MET A 87 -0.49 11.48 -10.11
CA MET A 87 0.23 10.26 -10.46
C MET A 87 1.68 10.35 -9.95
N GLY A 88 2.00 9.53 -8.94
CA GLY A 88 3.34 9.45 -8.35
C GLY A 88 3.53 10.24 -7.04
N LEU A 89 2.50 10.97 -6.56
CA LEU A 89 2.54 11.63 -5.24
C LEU A 89 2.44 10.63 -4.09
N SER A 90 1.61 9.60 -4.24
CA SER A 90 1.57 8.47 -3.31
C SER A 90 2.61 7.45 -3.75
N GLY A 91 3.32 6.83 -2.80
CA GLY A 91 4.33 5.80 -3.04
C GLY A 91 3.71 4.51 -3.59
N HIS A 92 3.11 4.57 -4.78
CA HIS A 92 2.55 3.43 -5.49
C HIS A 92 3.65 2.41 -5.77
N ASN A 93 3.32 1.12 -5.62
CA ASN A 93 4.24 0.01 -5.83
C ASN A 93 5.57 0.17 -5.05
N HIS A 94 5.49 0.34 -3.73
CA HIS A 94 6.66 0.41 -2.87
C HIS A 94 6.71 -0.79 -1.92
N ILE A 95 7.93 -1.24 -1.63
CA ILE A 95 8.22 -2.11 -0.50
C ILE A 95 8.56 -1.23 0.68
N GLN A 96 8.16 -1.64 1.88
CA GLN A 96 8.53 -0.99 3.11
C GLN A 96 8.98 -2.02 4.13
N ILE A 97 10.16 -1.81 4.71
CA ILE A 97 10.67 -2.60 5.84
C ILE A 97 10.51 -1.74 7.07
N VAL A 98 9.79 -2.26 8.06
CA VAL A 98 9.47 -1.57 9.31
C VAL A 98 9.90 -2.46 10.47
N GLY A 99 10.79 -1.95 11.31
CA GLY A 99 11.15 -2.60 12.56
C GLY A 99 9.96 -2.65 13.51
N GLY A 100 9.91 -3.67 14.38
CA GLY A 100 8.76 -3.90 15.28
C GLY A 100 8.41 -2.73 16.20
N SER A 101 9.38 -1.85 16.50
CA SER A 101 9.17 -0.63 17.30
C SER A 101 8.99 0.65 16.49
N GLU A 102 9.08 0.59 15.17
CA GLU A 102 9.04 1.77 14.29
C GLU A 102 7.61 2.10 13.84
N GLY A 103 6.73 1.10 13.81
CA GLY A 103 5.33 1.26 13.41
C GLY A 103 4.43 1.78 14.53
N VAL A 104 3.59 2.76 14.20
CA VAL A 104 2.49 3.22 15.06
C VAL A 104 1.22 3.35 14.23
N ALA A 105 0.07 2.99 14.81
CA ALA A 105 -1.22 3.21 14.17
C ALA A 105 -1.46 4.72 14.01
N ARG A 106 -1.58 5.18 12.76
CA ARG A 106 -1.91 6.57 12.43
C ARG A 106 -3.04 6.59 11.40
N PRO A 107 -4.02 7.49 11.53
CA PRO A 107 -5.00 7.71 10.49
C PRO A 107 -4.30 8.12 9.19
N HIS A 108 -4.58 7.43 8.08
CA HIS A 108 -4.02 7.74 6.76
C HIS A 108 -4.76 8.93 6.10
N VAL A 109 -4.98 9.99 6.89
CA VAL A 109 -5.80 11.15 6.50
C VAL A 109 -5.16 12.01 5.43
N ASP A 110 -3.85 11.88 5.25
CA ASP A 110 -3.04 12.56 4.25
C ASP A 110 -3.29 12.06 2.82
N SER A 111 -3.78 10.83 2.65
CA SER A 111 -3.98 10.22 1.32
C SER A 111 -5.45 10.17 0.89
N ALA A 112 -6.38 10.58 1.74
CA ALA A 112 -7.82 10.50 1.44
C ALA A 112 -8.26 11.40 0.27
N SER A 113 -7.48 12.44 -0.06
CA SER A 113 -7.75 13.32 -1.20
C SER A 113 -7.14 12.83 -2.52
N ILE A 114 -6.35 11.76 -2.50
CA ILE A 114 -5.60 11.26 -3.66
C ILE A 114 -5.86 9.78 -3.98
N CYS A 115 -6.51 9.05 -3.07
CA CYS A 115 -6.72 7.62 -3.22
C CYS A 115 -7.99 7.14 -2.51
N ASP A 116 -8.87 6.43 -3.23
CA ASP A 116 -10.06 5.79 -2.67
C ASP A 116 -9.79 4.39 -2.10
N TYR A 117 -8.75 3.71 -2.62
CA TYR A 117 -8.46 2.30 -2.31
C TYR A 117 -6.96 2.07 -2.14
N ALA A 118 -6.57 1.48 -1.00
CA ALA A 118 -5.21 1.02 -0.78
C ALA A 118 -5.17 -0.51 -0.74
N ALA A 119 -4.11 -1.09 -1.33
CA ALA A 119 -3.77 -2.50 -1.16
C ALA A 119 -2.45 -2.58 -0.39
N VAL A 120 -2.45 -3.35 0.70
CA VAL A 120 -1.25 -3.62 1.51
C VAL A 120 -0.98 -5.10 1.44
N LEU A 121 0.24 -5.45 1.05
CA LEU A 121 0.71 -6.83 0.97
C LEU A 121 1.65 -7.11 2.14
N PHE A 122 1.36 -8.18 2.86
CA PHE A 122 2.30 -8.76 3.82
C PHE A 122 3.05 -9.87 3.09
N LEU A 123 4.37 -9.71 2.96
CA LEU A 123 5.28 -10.64 2.29
C LEU A 123 6.14 -11.38 3.31
#